data_AF-A0A5N5NRR1-F1
#
_entry.id   AF-A0A5N5NRR1-F1
#
_cell.length_a   1.000
_cell.length_b   1.000
_cell.length_c   1.000
_cell.angle_alpha   90.00
_cell.angle_beta   90.00
_cell.angle_gamma   90.00
#
_symmetry.space_group_name_H-M   'P 1'
#
loop_
_entity.id
_entity.type
_entity.pdbx_description
1 polymer ?
#
loop_
_entity_poly.entity_id
_entity_poly.type
_entity_poly.pdbx_seq_one_letter_code
_entity_poly.pdbx_strand_id
1 'polypeptide(L)'
;MILVSLCFCALLQSLFTRLKPTNRHSLPPGPTAIPIISSLSWLLKSFSELEPILRSLRAKYGPVVTLHIGSRPAIFIATHSLAHQALVQNGAVFADRPPPFATSKVISCNQHNISSASYGPTWRLLRRNLTSEILHPSRVKSYSHARRWVLDILINSLKPMSTSDQRVRVKDHIQYAMFCLLVLMCFGDKLEENKIKQVEEVQRIMLLSFGRFNLLNFWPSLTKILFRKRWEELFRLRRRQESVLVPLIRARKSAKQESLSKDREEFVVSYVDTLLDLELPDEKRKLEEGEIVSLCSEEAGVYSGDEESIRSPFSCEFRDSFPQLKLKEIGELSSGKVHGSLARAGKVRGQTPKVAKQDKKKKPRGRAHKRMQYNRRFVTAVVGFGKKRGPNSSEK
;
A
#
# COMPACT_ATOMS: atom_id res chain seq x y z
N MET A 1 -13.96 -54.25 1.97
CA MET A 1 -12.63 -53.76 2.43
C MET A 1 -11.61 -53.67 1.30
N ILE A 2 -11.32 -54.76 0.58
CA ILE A 2 -10.29 -54.79 -0.49
C ILE A 2 -10.60 -53.83 -1.65
N LEU A 3 -11.84 -53.83 -2.15
CA LEU A 3 -12.27 -52.91 -3.22
C LEU A 3 -12.20 -51.44 -2.83
N VAL A 4 -12.54 -51.12 -1.58
CA VAL A 4 -12.44 -49.75 -1.04
C VAL A 4 -10.98 -49.31 -0.94
N SER A 5 -10.10 -50.21 -0.49
CA SER A 5 -8.65 -49.97 -0.44
C SER A 5 -8.05 -49.73 -1.83
N LEU A 6 -8.42 -50.56 -2.82
CA LEU A 6 -7.96 -50.42 -4.20
C LEU A 6 -8.45 -49.11 -4.85
N CYS A 7 -9.72 -48.74 -4.63
CA CYS A 7 -10.26 -47.46 -5.10
C CYS A 7 -9.56 -46.27 -4.43
N PHE A 8 -9.25 -46.36 -3.14
CA PHE A 8 -8.50 -45.33 -2.41
C PHE A 8 -7.06 -45.21 -2.92
N CYS A 9 -6.37 -46.33 -3.14
CA CYS A 9 -5.03 -46.36 -3.73
C CYS A 9 -5.02 -45.81 -5.16
N ALA A 10 -5.99 -46.16 -6.01
CA ALA A 10 -6.10 -45.64 -7.37
C ALA A 10 -6.40 -44.12 -7.39
N LEU A 11 -7.25 -43.63 -6.47
CA LEU A 11 -7.49 -42.20 -6.25
C LEU A 11 -6.21 -41.48 -5.81
N LEU A 12 -5.47 -42.04 -4.85
CA LEU A 12 -4.19 -41.49 -4.41
C LEU A 12 -3.18 -41.47 -5.57
N GLN A 13 -3.05 -42.55 -6.32
CA GLN A 13 -2.10 -42.67 -7.42
C GLN A 13 -2.47 -41.75 -8.59
N SER A 14 -3.75 -41.55 -8.87
CA SER A 14 -4.26 -40.52 -9.80
C SER A 14 -3.96 -39.10 -9.30
N LEU A 15 -4.12 -38.83 -7.99
CA LEU A 15 -3.72 -37.57 -7.39
C LEU A 15 -2.21 -37.33 -7.55
N PHE A 16 -1.38 -38.33 -7.23
CA PHE A 16 0.08 -38.25 -7.31
C PHE A 16 0.60 -38.11 -8.75
N THR A 17 -0.04 -38.75 -9.73
CA THR A 17 0.33 -38.61 -11.15
C THR A 17 -0.06 -37.24 -11.71
N ARG A 18 -1.17 -36.64 -11.26
CA ARG A 18 -1.51 -35.23 -11.57
C ARG A 18 -0.61 -34.21 -10.86
N LEU A 19 0.04 -34.61 -9.78
CA LEU A 19 1.03 -33.80 -9.06
C LEU A 19 2.44 -33.90 -9.67
N LYS A 20 2.67 -34.79 -10.65
CA LYS A 20 3.95 -34.82 -11.38
C LYS A 20 4.11 -33.53 -12.18
N PRO A 21 5.17 -32.74 -11.94
CA PRO A 21 5.38 -31.52 -12.70
C PRO A 21 5.62 -31.86 -14.17
N THR A 22 4.71 -31.45 -15.04
CA THR A 22 4.93 -31.42 -16.48
C THR A 22 6.08 -30.47 -16.80
N ASN A 23 6.97 -30.84 -17.72
CA ASN A 23 8.18 -30.11 -18.15
C ASN A 23 8.06 -28.60 -17.94
N ARG A 24 8.79 -28.06 -16.95
CA ARG A 24 8.88 -26.62 -16.70
C ARG A 24 10.26 -26.16 -17.09
N HIS A 25 10.33 -25.02 -17.78
CA HIS A 25 11.54 -24.20 -17.79
C HIS A 25 12.16 -24.19 -16.39
N SER A 26 13.47 -24.38 -16.29
CA SER A 26 14.17 -24.54 -15.02
C SER A 26 13.88 -23.36 -14.10
N LEU A 27 13.00 -23.57 -13.11
CA LEU A 27 12.76 -22.59 -12.07
C LEU A 27 14.07 -22.33 -11.31
N PRO A 28 14.24 -21.13 -10.73
CA PRO A 28 15.37 -20.88 -9.84
C PRO A 28 15.45 -21.92 -8.72
N PRO A 29 16.66 -22.16 -8.16
CA PRO A 29 16.86 -23.18 -7.14
C PRO A 29 16.00 -22.92 -5.90
N GLY A 30 15.71 -23.97 -5.14
CA GLY A 30 14.91 -23.87 -3.93
C GLY A 30 14.83 -25.20 -3.18
N PRO A 31 14.31 -25.20 -1.94
CA PRO A 31 14.08 -26.42 -1.20
C PRO A 31 13.13 -27.35 -1.97
N THR A 32 13.46 -28.64 -2.00
CA THR A 32 12.64 -29.67 -2.62
C THR A 32 11.24 -29.65 -2.01
N ALA A 33 10.23 -29.39 -2.84
CA ALA A 33 8.84 -29.33 -2.40
C ALA A 33 8.24 -30.74 -2.38
N ILE A 34 7.88 -31.22 -1.20
CA ILE A 34 7.01 -32.39 -1.05
C ILE A 34 5.57 -31.93 -1.34
N PRO A 35 4.86 -32.51 -2.33
CA PRO A 35 3.50 -32.12 -2.65
C PRO A 35 2.61 -32.10 -1.39
N ILE A 36 1.72 -31.12 -1.30
CA ILE A 36 0.77 -30.90 -0.19
C ILE A 36 1.44 -30.48 1.13
N ILE A 37 2.41 -31.24 1.64
CA ILE A 37 3.05 -30.99 2.94
C ILE A 37 3.81 -29.66 2.92
N SER A 38 4.68 -29.45 1.94
CA SER A 38 5.45 -28.21 1.84
C SER A 38 4.54 -26.98 1.71
N SER A 39 3.53 -27.07 0.83
CA SER A 39 2.52 -26.03 0.64
C SER A 39 1.77 -25.68 1.93
N LEU A 40 1.38 -26.69 2.71
CA LEU A 40 0.68 -26.50 3.98
C LEU A 40 1.60 -25.91 5.05
N SER A 41 2.84 -26.41 5.17
CA SER A 41 3.84 -25.86 6.09
C SER A 41 4.09 -24.38 5.85
N TRP A 42 4.17 -23.94 4.58
CA TRP A 42 4.32 -22.52 4.25
C TRP A 42 3.09 -21.68 4.60
N LEU A 43 1.88 -22.21 4.46
CA LEU A 43 0.65 -21.51 4.83
C LEU A 43 0.47 -21.39 6.35
N LEU A 44 1.03 -22.32 7.12
CA LEU A 44 1.00 -22.31 8.58
C LEU A 44 2.06 -21.39 9.19
N LYS A 45 3.10 -21.04 8.45
CA LYS A 45 4.17 -20.17 8.92
C LYS A 45 3.69 -18.73 9.06
N SER A 46 4.10 -18.09 10.16
CA SER A 46 3.89 -16.65 10.33
C SER A 46 4.76 -15.86 9.36
N PHE A 47 4.29 -14.68 8.94
CA PHE A 47 5.07 -13.77 8.12
C PHE A 47 6.38 -13.34 8.81
N SER A 48 6.36 -13.22 10.15
CA SER A 48 7.54 -12.86 10.95
C SER A 48 8.68 -13.90 10.83
N GLU A 49 8.37 -15.16 10.54
CA GLU A 49 9.36 -16.21 10.30
C GLU A 49 9.95 -16.16 8.87
N LEU A 50 9.27 -15.51 7.93
CA LEU A 50 9.62 -15.55 6.53
C LEU A 50 10.99 -14.90 6.27
N GLU A 51 11.26 -13.74 6.87
CA GLU A 51 12.54 -13.04 6.68
C GLU A 51 13.75 -13.87 7.16
N PRO A 52 13.79 -14.39 8.40
CA PRO A 52 14.88 -15.28 8.83
C PRO A 52 15.06 -16.51 7.93
N ILE A 53 13.96 -17.12 7.48
CA ILE A 53 13.99 -18.28 6.60
C ILE A 53 14.54 -17.90 5.22
N LEU A 54 14.12 -16.77 4.64
CA LEU A 54 14.64 -16.32 3.36
C LEU A 54 16.13 -15.98 3.43
N ARG A 55 16.62 -15.47 4.56
CA ARG A 55 18.05 -15.24 4.78
C ARG A 55 18.85 -16.55 4.79
N SER A 56 18.36 -17.60 5.46
CA SER A 56 19.03 -18.91 5.48
C SER A 56 18.98 -19.60 4.11
N LEU A 57 17.84 -19.51 3.42
CA LEU A 57 17.69 -20.05 2.07
C LEU A 57 18.57 -19.33 1.06
N ARG A 58 18.71 -18.00 1.18
CA ARG A 58 19.64 -17.22 0.36
C ARG A 58 21.07 -17.73 0.52
N ALA A 59 21.51 -18.01 1.74
CA ALA A 59 22.85 -18.53 2.00
C ALA A 59 23.09 -19.89 1.34
N LYS A 60 22.04 -20.73 1.22
CA LYS A 60 22.12 -22.08 0.66
C LYS A 60 21.92 -22.15 -0.87
N TYR A 61 20.96 -21.41 -1.40
CA TYR A 61 20.51 -21.52 -2.79
C TYR A 61 20.89 -20.30 -3.65
N GLY A 62 21.45 -19.26 -3.04
CA GLY A 62 21.88 -18.05 -3.73
C GLY A 62 20.83 -16.94 -3.76
N PRO A 63 20.99 -15.94 -4.63
CA PRO A 63 20.23 -14.69 -4.59
C PRO A 63 18.79 -14.78 -5.12
N VAL A 64 18.42 -15.90 -5.77
CA VAL A 64 17.08 -16.17 -6.29
C VAL A 64 16.62 -17.53 -5.77
N VAL A 65 15.52 -17.55 -5.02
CA VAL A 65 15.02 -18.76 -4.36
C VAL A 65 13.57 -19.02 -4.73
N THR A 66 13.25 -20.24 -5.13
CA THR A 66 11.87 -20.68 -5.38
C THR A 66 11.29 -21.38 -4.15
N LEU A 67 10.14 -20.89 -3.67
CA LEU A 67 9.33 -21.53 -2.62
C LEU A 67 7.97 -21.93 -3.18
N HIS A 68 7.45 -23.07 -2.76
CA HIS A 68 6.11 -23.53 -3.18
C HIS A 68 5.10 -23.20 -2.09
N ILE A 69 4.45 -22.03 -2.20
CA ILE A 69 3.47 -21.53 -1.22
C ILE A 69 2.06 -21.81 -1.75
N GLY A 70 1.32 -22.68 -1.07
CA GLY A 70 0.03 -23.14 -1.56
C GLY A 70 0.18 -23.89 -2.89
N SER A 71 -0.63 -23.55 -3.90
CA SER A 71 -0.63 -24.20 -5.22
C SER A 71 0.30 -23.57 -6.26
N ARG A 72 1.03 -22.51 -5.90
CA ARG A 72 1.84 -21.71 -6.85
C ARG A 72 3.29 -21.55 -6.37
N PRO A 73 4.27 -21.50 -7.28
CA PRO A 73 5.63 -21.11 -6.92
C PRO A 73 5.71 -19.60 -6.64
N ALA A 74 6.46 -19.24 -5.61
CA ALA A 74 6.83 -17.89 -5.22
C ALA A 74 8.34 -17.74 -5.36
N ILE A 75 8.80 -16.79 -6.17
CA ILE A 75 10.22 -16.56 -6.44
C ILE A 75 10.66 -15.35 -5.63
N PHE A 76 11.66 -15.53 -4.78
CA PHE A 76 12.24 -14.50 -3.93
C PHE A 76 13.57 -14.04 -4.49
N ILE A 77 13.73 -12.73 -4.63
CA ILE A 77 14.99 -12.07 -5.00
C ILE A 77 15.58 -11.41 -3.76
N ALA A 78 16.84 -11.71 -3.46
CA ALA A 78 17.49 -11.30 -2.22
C ALA A 78 18.69 -10.36 -2.41
N THR A 79 18.80 -9.73 -3.60
CA THR A 79 19.88 -8.77 -3.90
C THR A 79 19.33 -7.48 -4.50
N HIS A 80 20.01 -6.37 -4.21
CA HIS A 80 19.63 -5.05 -4.71
C HIS A 80 19.69 -4.96 -6.24
N SER A 81 20.72 -5.55 -6.88
CA SER A 81 20.85 -5.53 -8.35
C SER A 81 19.65 -6.19 -9.03
N LEU A 82 19.22 -7.36 -8.54
CA LEU A 82 18.05 -8.06 -9.06
C LEU A 82 16.75 -7.31 -8.74
N ALA A 83 16.62 -6.73 -7.54
CA ALA A 83 15.47 -5.90 -7.20
C ALA A 83 15.36 -4.68 -8.13
N HIS A 84 16.47 -4.01 -8.42
CA HIS A 84 16.50 -2.92 -9.39
C HIS A 84 16.16 -3.39 -10.81
N GLN A 85 16.68 -4.54 -11.23
CA GLN A 85 16.35 -5.11 -12.54
C GLN A 85 14.86 -5.48 -12.65
N ALA A 86 14.27 -6.08 -11.62
CA ALA A 86 12.87 -6.49 -11.63
C ALA A 86 11.91 -5.30 -11.47
N LEU A 87 12.12 -4.46 -10.45
CA LEU A 87 11.16 -3.42 -10.07
C LEU A 87 11.35 -2.11 -10.85
N VAL A 88 12.54 -1.84 -11.37
CA VAL A 88 12.84 -0.58 -12.11
C VAL A 88 13.01 -0.84 -13.60
N GLN A 89 13.97 -1.69 -14.00
CA GLN A 89 14.27 -1.88 -15.42
C GLN A 89 13.16 -2.65 -16.14
N ASN A 90 12.59 -3.67 -15.48
CA ASN A 90 11.50 -4.51 -15.99
C ASN A 90 10.20 -4.30 -15.22
N GLY A 91 10.01 -3.11 -14.62
CA GLY A 91 8.90 -2.85 -13.70
C GLY A 91 7.53 -3.16 -14.30
N ALA A 92 7.32 -2.91 -15.59
CA ALA A 92 6.05 -3.23 -16.26
C ALA A 92 5.76 -4.74 -16.34
N VAL A 93 6.79 -5.58 -16.45
CA VAL A 93 6.66 -7.05 -16.50
C VAL A 93 6.32 -7.62 -15.13
N PHE A 94 6.88 -7.03 -14.06
CA PHE A 94 6.69 -7.47 -12.67
C PHE A 94 5.67 -6.63 -11.89
N ALA A 95 4.94 -5.73 -12.55
CA ALA A 95 3.96 -4.87 -11.89
C ALA A 95 2.69 -5.63 -11.50
N ASP A 96 2.40 -6.74 -12.19
CA ASP A 96 1.16 -7.48 -12.00
C ASP A 96 1.09 -8.21 -10.65
N ARG A 97 -0.14 -8.41 -10.16
CA ARG A 97 -0.42 -9.09 -8.90
C ARG A 97 -0.98 -10.48 -9.17
N PRO A 98 -0.56 -11.51 -8.41
CA PRO A 98 -1.10 -12.85 -8.60
C PRO A 98 -2.60 -12.87 -8.28
N PRO A 99 -3.38 -13.80 -8.87
CA PRO A 99 -4.80 -13.92 -8.56
C PRO A 99 -5.00 -14.18 -7.06
N PRO A 100 -6.06 -13.65 -6.45
CA PRO A 100 -6.19 -13.57 -5.01
C PRO A 100 -6.52 -14.95 -4.44
N PHE A 101 -6.00 -15.20 -3.24
CA PHE A 101 -6.44 -16.36 -2.47
C PHE A 101 -7.90 -16.21 -2.04
N ALA A 102 -8.54 -17.31 -1.68
CA ALA A 102 -9.97 -17.33 -1.37
C ALA A 102 -10.33 -16.43 -0.19
N THR A 103 -9.48 -16.33 0.83
CA THR A 103 -9.71 -15.39 1.95
C THR A 103 -9.48 -13.93 1.52
N SER A 104 -8.44 -13.66 0.73
CA SER A 104 -8.15 -12.32 0.20
C SER A 104 -9.30 -11.80 -0.66
N LYS A 105 -10.00 -12.66 -1.42
CA LYS A 105 -11.19 -12.26 -2.18
C LYS A 105 -12.27 -11.64 -1.30
N VAL A 106 -12.47 -12.15 -0.08
CA VAL A 106 -13.45 -11.64 0.87
C VAL A 106 -13.04 -10.27 1.41
N ILE A 107 -11.74 -10.09 1.68
CA ILE A 107 -11.21 -8.87 2.32
C ILE A 107 -11.04 -7.72 1.31
N SER A 108 -10.58 -8.03 0.09
CA SER A 108 -10.24 -7.06 -0.96
C SER A 108 -11.34 -6.85 -1.99
N CYS A 109 -12.54 -7.39 -1.76
CA CYS A 109 -13.61 -7.42 -2.77
C CYS A 109 -13.10 -7.98 -4.11
N ASN A 110 -12.45 -9.13 -4.08
CA ASN A 110 -11.85 -9.75 -5.27
C ASN A 110 -10.83 -8.83 -6.00
N GLN A 111 -9.89 -8.24 -5.25
CA GLN A 111 -8.84 -7.34 -5.75
C GLN A 111 -9.32 -6.00 -6.31
N HIS A 112 -10.46 -5.49 -5.84
CA HIS A 112 -10.92 -4.12 -6.13
C HIS A 112 -10.28 -3.12 -5.16
N ASN A 113 -8.95 -3.13 -5.11
CA ASN A 113 -8.14 -2.27 -4.24
C ASN A 113 -6.77 -1.96 -4.87
N ILE A 114 -5.99 -1.03 -4.34
CA ILE A 114 -4.74 -0.58 -5.00
C ILE A 114 -3.59 -1.56 -4.75
N SER A 115 -3.51 -2.16 -3.55
CA SER A 115 -2.37 -3.01 -3.17
C SER A 115 -2.36 -4.35 -3.93
N SER A 116 -3.55 -4.92 -4.20
CA SER A 116 -3.68 -6.27 -4.73
C SER A 116 -4.33 -6.37 -6.10
N ALA A 117 -4.87 -5.27 -6.67
CA ALA A 117 -5.34 -5.26 -8.06
C ALA A 117 -4.25 -5.66 -9.06
N SER A 118 -4.65 -6.43 -10.06
CA SER A 118 -3.83 -6.73 -11.23
C SER A 118 -3.47 -5.45 -11.99
N TYR A 119 -2.28 -5.45 -12.60
CA TYR A 119 -1.80 -4.29 -13.34
C TYR A 119 -2.65 -4.08 -14.60
N GLY A 120 -3.46 -3.02 -14.61
CA GLY A 120 -4.42 -2.79 -15.69
C GLY A 120 -5.11 -1.43 -15.60
N PRO A 121 -6.14 -1.18 -16.43
CA PRO A 121 -6.90 0.06 -16.44
C PRO A 121 -7.47 0.44 -15.06
N THR A 122 -8.11 -0.51 -14.37
CA THR A 122 -8.66 -0.32 -13.02
C THR A 122 -7.59 0.11 -12.01
N TRP A 123 -6.47 -0.61 -11.91
CA TRP A 123 -5.38 -0.24 -11.00
C TRP A 123 -4.82 1.16 -11.30
N ARG A 124 -4.62 1.49 -12.59
CA ARG A 124 -4.13 2.82 -12.99
C ARG A 124 -5.13 3.92 -12.62
N LEU A 125 -6.43 3.67 -12.78
CA LEU A 125 -7.48 4.61 -12.41
C LEU A 125 -7.46 4.88 -10.90
N LEU A 126 -7.51 3.83 -10.07
CA LEU A 126 -7.52 3.94 -8.61
C LEU A 126 -6.24 4.62 -8.10
N ARG A 127 -5.07 4.20 -8.59
CA ARG A 127 -3.79 4.80 -8.18
C ARG A 127 -3.70 6.27 -8.60
N ARG A 128 -4.16 6.63 -9.80
CA ARG A 128 -4.20 8.02 -10.27
C ARG A 128 -5.15 8.85 -9.41
N ASN A 129 -6.35 8.35 -9.13
CA ASN A 129 -7.34 9.04 -8.31
C ASN A 129 -6.78 9.38 -6.92
N LEU A 130 -6.28 8.38 -6.19
CA LEU A 130 -5.65 8.60 -4.88
C LEU A 130 -4.47 9.60 -4.96
N THR A 131 -3.56 9.40 -5.91
CA THR A 131 -2.34 10.23 -6.03
C THR A 131 -2.65 11.68 -6.39
N SER A 132 -3.59 11.91 -7.31
CA SER A 132 -3.88 13.25 -7.83
C SER A 132 -4.87 14.03 -6.96
N GLU A 133 -5.88 13.37 -6.42
CA GLU A 133 -6.94 14.05 -5.69
C GLU A 133 -6.65 14.21 -4.20
N ILE A 134 -5.92 13.26 -3.59
CA ILE A 134 -5.70 13.24 -2.14
C ILE A 134 -4.25 13.55 -1.79
N LEU A 135 -3.30 12.90 -2.45
CA LEU A 135 -1.89 12.90 -2.03
C LEU A 135 -1.02 13.92 -2.74
N HIS A 136 -1.57 14.58 -3.77
CA HIS A 136 -0.80 15.51 -4.56
C HIS A 136 -0.32 16.68 -3.69
N PRO A 137 0.94 17.14 -3.81
CA PRO A 137 1.45 18.24 -3.00
C PRO A 137 0.61 19.52 -3.02
N SER A 138 -0.15 19.77 -4.10
CA SER A 138 -1.08 20.91 -4.16
C SER A 138 -2.27 20.78 -3.21
N ARG A 139 -2.67 19.56 -2.84
CA ARG A 139 -3.75 19.25 -1.90
C ARG A 139 -3.30 19.30 -0.44
N VAL A 140 -1.98 19.34 -0.19
CA VAL A 140 -1.45 19.49 1.18
C VAL A 140 -2.00 20.76 1.84
N LYS A 141 -2.20 21.86 1.11
CA LYS A 141 -2.76 23.08 1.71
C LYS A 141 -4.22 22.90 2.16
N SER A 142 -5.05 22.14 1.43
CA SER A 142 -6.46 21.95 1.81
C SER A 142 -6.62 21.16 3.11
N TYR A 143 -5.65 20.31 3.46
CA TYR A 143 -5.65 19.59 4.75
C TYR A 143 -4.96 20.36 5.89
N SER A 144 -4.71 21.67 5.77
CA SER A 144 -4.04 22.43 6.83
C SER A 144 -4.83 22.43 8.15
N HIS A 145 -6.16 22.51 8.07
CA HIS A 145 -7.02 22.45 9.25
C HIS A 145 -6.95 21.08 9.94
N ALA A 146 -7.03 19.99 9.15
CA ALA A 146 -6.91 18.63 9.63
C ALA A 146 -5.55 18.38 10.31
N ARG A 147 -4.45 18.85 9.71
CA ARG A 147 -3.12 18.73 10.32
C ARG A 147 -2.98 19.51 11.63
N ARG A 148 -3.58 20.70 11.73
CA ARG A 148 -3.57 21.48 12.99
C ARG A 148 -4.34 20.73 14.08
N TRP A 149 -5.53 20.24 13.75
CA TRP A 149 -6.34 19.44 14.67
C TRP A 149 -5.60 18.20 15.19
N VAL A 150 -4.90 17.47 14.31
CA VAL A 150 -4.11 16.29 14.68
C VAL A 150 -2.89 16.66 15.54
N LEU A 151 -2.26 17.79 15.26
CA LEU A 151 -1.19 18.31 16.10
C LEU A 151 -1.70 18.64 17.51
N ASP A 152 -2.89 19.22 17.62
CA ASP A 152 -3.52 19.51 18.91
C ASP A 152 -3.80 18.21 19.69
N ILE A 153 -4.29 17.15 19.02
CA ILE A 153 -4.45 15.81 19.63
C ILE A 153 -3.11 15.30 20.19
N LEU A 154 -2.05 15.38 19.39
CA LEU A 154 -0.72 14.90 19.80
C LEU A 154 -0.20 15.69 21.00
N ILE A 155 -0.25 17.02 20.96
CA ILE A 155 0.21 17.90 22.05
C ILE A 155 -0.61 17.64 23.31
N ASN A 156 -1.94 17.60 23.21
CA ASN A 156 -2.81 17.38 24.36
C ASN A 156 -2.62 15.99 24.99
N SER A 157 -2.23 14.99 24.19
CA SER A 157 -1.90 13.66 24.72
C SER A 157 -0.56 13.64 25.46
N LEU A 158 0.44 14.40 25.00
CA LEU A 158 1.80 14.37 25.56
C LEU A 158 2.00 15.37 26.71
N LYS A 159 1.29 16.49 26.70
CA LYS A 159 1.45 17.57 27.69
C LYS A 159 1.24 17.10 29.14
N PRO A 160 0.20 16.31 29.49
CA PRO A 160 0.03 15.81 30.86
C PRO A 160 1.15 14.89 31.32
N MET A 161 1.82 14.22 30.37
CA MET A 161 2.90 13.28 30.66
C MET A 161 4.27 13.97 30.74
N SER A 162 4.37 15.22 30.26
CA SER A 162 5.60 16.00 30.37
C SER A 162 5.92 16.43 31.80
N THR A 163 4.91 16.46 32.67
CA THR A 163 5.04 16.82 34.09
C THR A 163 5.24 15.62 35.01
N SER A 164 5.13 14.39 34.48
CA SER A 164 5.40 13.17 35.24
C SER A 164 6.80 12.63 34.91
N ASP A 165 7.45 11.96 35.86
CA ASP A 165 8.73 11.27 35.65
C ASP A 165 8.54 9.92 34.90
N GLN A 166 7.42 9.75 34.20
CA GLN A 166 7.09 8.51 33.51
C GLN A 166 7.67 8.50 32.09
N ARG A 167 8.29 7.37 31.72
CA ARG A 167 8.74 7.15 30.35
C ARG A 167 7.54 6.96 29.42
N VAL A 168 7.40 7.83 28.42
CA VAL A 168 6.30 7.79 27.44
C VAL A 168 6.77 7.17 26.14
N ARG A 169 6.00 6.24 25.58
CA ARG A 169 6.23 5.72 24.22
C ARG A 169 5.59 6.66 23.18
N VAL A 170 6.34 7.67 22.77
CA VAL A 170 5.89 8.71 21.81
C VAL A 170 5.35 8.13 20.49
N LYS A 171 5.86 6.97 20.06
CA LYS A 171 5.42 6.27 18.85
C LYS A 171 3.90 6.04 18.84
N ASP A 172 3.31 5.58 19.94
CA ASP A 172 1.89 5.21 20.02
C ASP A 172 1.01 6.46 19.83
N HIS A 173 1.40 7.57 20.44
CA HIS A 173 0.73 8.87 20.30
C HIS A 173 0.80 9.40 18.86
N ILE A 174 1.96 9.26 18.20
CA ILE A 174 2.10 9.66 16.78
C ILE A 174 1.25 8.74 15.89
N GLN A 175 1.24 7.43 16.14
CA GLN A 175 0.43 6.49 15.36
C GLN A 175 -1.05 6.82 15.46
N TYR A 176 -1.55 7.06 16.68
CA TYR A 176 -2.94 7.46 16.90
C TYR A 176 -3.26 8.79 16.21
N ALA A 177 -2.39 9.80 16.35
CA ALA A 177 -2.56 11.09 15.68
C ALA A 177 -2.62 10.94 14.15
N MET A 178 -1.71 10.16 13.56
CA MET A 178 -1.71 9.87 12.12
C MET A 178 -2.94 9.07 11.68
N PHE A 179 -3.40 8.12 12.50
CA PHE A 179 -4.63 7.38 12.24
C PHE A 179 -5.85 8.32 12.20
N CYS A 180 -5.98 9.24 13.16
CA CYS A 180 -7.01 10.28 13.15
C CYS A 180 -6.95 11.14 11.87
N LEU A 181 -5.75 11.51 11.42
CA LEU A 181 -5.58 12.25 10.17
C LEU A 181 -6.11 11.47 8.96
N LEU A 182 -5.78 10.18 8.86
CA LEU A 182 -6.18 9.33 7.74
C LEU A 182 -7.68 9.06 7.74
N VAL A 183 -8.28 8.82 8.89
CA VAL A 183 -9.73 8.68 9.03
C VAL A 183 -10.44 9.95 8.54
N LEU A 184 -9.95 11.13 8.95
CA LEU A 184 -10.48 12.40 8.47
C LEU A 184 -10.26 12.57 6.96
N MET A 185 -9.09 12.24 6.42
CA MET A 185 -8.84 12.33 4.98
C MET A 185 -9.73 11.37 4.18
N CYS A 186 -10.04 10.19 4.72
CA CYS A 186 -10.92 9.21 4.07
C CYS A 186 -12.38 9.65 4.06
N PHE A 187 -12.93 10.03 5.23
CA PHE A 187 -14.37 10.26 5.40
C PHE A 187 -14.77 11.74 5.41
N GLY A 188 -13.81 12.65 5.53
CA GLY A 188 -14.01 14.10 5.46
C GLY A 188 -14.48 14.77 6.75
N ASP A 189 -14.74 14.00 7.82
CA ASP A 189 -15.31 14.50 9.06
C ASP A 189 -14.42 14.20 10.27
N LYS A 190 -14.46 15.10 11.26
CA LYS A 190 -13.88 14.86 12.59
C LYS A 190 -14.82 13.94 13.36
N LEU A 191 -14.44 12.68 13.49
CA LEU A 191 -15.21 11.71 14.25
C LEU A 191 -14.99 11.87 15.75
N GLU A 192 -16.00 11.52 16.53
CA GLU A 192 -15.87 11.38 17.98
C GLU A 192 -14.84 10.29 18.34
N GLU A 193 -14.16 10.44 19.47
CA GLU A 193 -13.12 9.51 19.93
C GLU A 193 -13.60 8.05 19.98
N ASN A 194 -14.83 7.82 20.44
CA ASN A 194 -15.43 6.48 20.49
C ASN A 194 -15.58 5.86 19.09
N LYS A 195 -15.91 6.67 18.08
CA LYS A 195 -16.02 6.21 16.70
C LYS A 195 -14.64 5.95 16.10
N ILE A 196 -13.65 6.80 16.38
CA ILE A 196 -12.26 6.59 15.95
C ILE A 196 -11.75 5.25 16.51
N LYS A 197 -11.94 4.99 17.80
CA LYS A 197 -11.54 3.72 18.43
C LYS A 197 -12.26 2.51 17.83
N GLN A 198 -13.53 2.63 17.45
CA GLN A 198 -14.24 1.57 16.74
C GLN A 198 -13.63 1.28 15.36
N VAL A 199 -13.28 2.34 14.62
CA VAL A 199 -12.61 2.21 13.31
C VAL A 199 -11.23 1.59 13.48
N GLU A 200 -10.46 2.05 14.46
CA GLU A 200 -9.13 1.50 14.78
C GLU A 200 -9.21 0.02 15.10
N GLU A 201 -10.14 -0.38 15.98
CA GLU A 201 -10.28 -1.76 16.41
C GLU A 201 -10.65 -2.69 15.25
N VAL A 202 -11.58 -2.31 14.38
CA VAL A 202 -11.92 -3.16 13.23
C VAL A 202 -10.76 -3.27 12.24
N GLN A 203 -10.00 -2.20 12.00
CA GLN A 203 -8.82 -2.25 11.13
C GLN A 203 -7.70 -3.10 11.73
N ARG A 204 -7.46 -2.95 13.05
CA ARG A 204 -6.47 -3.72 13.79
C ARG A 204 -6.80 -5.21 13.77
N ILE A 205 -8.05 -5.59 14.05
CA ILE A 205 -8.46 -7.00 14.00
C ILE A 205 -8.30 -7.55 12.57
N MET A 206 -8.69 -6.80 11.54
CA MET A 206 -8.52 -7.23 10.15
C MET A 206 -7.06 -7.52 9.82
N LEU A 207 -6.15 -6.64 10.23
CA LEU A 207 -4.72 -6.78 9.98
C LEU A 207 -4.10 -7.97 10.74
N LEU A 208 -4.41 -8.11 12.03
CA LEU A 208 -3.89 -9.20 12.86
C LEU A 208 -4.49 -10.58 12.49
N SER A 209 -5.68 -10.60 11.89
CA SER A 209 -6.35 -11.85 11.52
C SER A 209 -5.82 -12.47 10.22
N PHE A 210 -4.95 -11.80 9.46
CA PHE A 210 -4.46 -12.30 8.17
C PHE A 210 -3.81 -13.69 8.29
N GLY A 211 -2.89 -13.85 9.24
CA GLY A 211 -2.22 -15.14 9.51
C GLY A 211 -3.17 -16.24 9.96
N ARG A 212 -4.16 -15.90 10.81
CA ARG A 212 -5.16 -16.84 11.35
C ARG A 212 -5.95 -17.55 10.25
N PHE A 213 -6.24 -16.84 9.16
CA PHE A 213 -7.05 -17.37 8.06
C PHE A 213 -6.24 -17.98 6.92
N ASN A 214 -4.90 -17.94 6.95
CA ASN A 214 -4.06 -18.49 5.89
C ASN A 214 -4.33 -19.98 5.61
N LEU A 215 -4.62 -20.77 6.65
CA LEU A 215 -4.96 -22.18 6.51
C LEU A 215 -6.19 -22.41 5.61
N LEU A 216 -7.14 -21.47 5.58
CA LEU A 216 -8.35 -21.60 4.75
C LEU A 216 -8.04 -21.55 3.25
N ASN A 217 -6.88 -21.01 2.87
CA ASN A 217 -6.41 -20.96 1.49
C ASN A 217 -5.86 -22.31 1.00
N PHE A 218 -5.57 -23.24 1.91
CA PHE A 218 -5.28 -24.62 1.54
C PHE A 218 -6.58 -25.28 1.07
N TRP A 219 -6.67 -25.65 -0.21
CA TRP A 219 -7.85 -26.31 -0.81
C TRP A 219 -9.21 -25.73 -0.34
N PRO A 220 -9.56 -24.50 -0.77
CA PRO A 220 -10.69 -23.74 -0.21
C PRO A 220 -12.04 -24.46 -0.23
N SER A 221 -12.31 -25.29 -1.24
CA SER A 221 -13.56 -26.07 -1.33
C SER A 221 -13.69 -27.06 -0.19
N LEU A 222 -12.59 -27.72 0.20
CA LEU A 222 -12.56 -28.65 1.32
C LEU A 222 -12.65 -27.91 2.66
N THR A 223 -11.91 -26.80 2.82
CA THR A 223 -11.88 -26.04 4.08
C THR A 223 -13.19 -25.32 4.35
N LYS A 224 -13.98 -24.96 3.34
CA LYS A 224 -15.34 -24.44 3.53
C LYS A 224 -16.25 -25.44 4.25
N ILE A 225 -16.02 -26.73 4.04
CA ILE A 225 -16.76 -27.81 4.71
C ILE A 225 -16.14 -28.10 6.07
N LEU A 226 -14.83 -28.42 6.11
CA LEU A 226 -14.13 -28.86 7.32
C LEU A 226 -13.96 -27.75 8.36
N PHE A 227 -13.68 -26.52 7.92
CA PHE A 227 -13.43 -25.36 8.79
C PHE A 227 -14.53 -24.30 8.65
N ARG A 228 -15.79 -24.74 8.51
CA ARG A 228 -16.95 -23.86 8.36
C ARG A 228 -17.01 -22.72 9.38
N LYS A 229 -16.77 -23.00 10.67
CA LYS A 229 -16.74 -21.97 11.74
C LYS A 229 -15.68 -20.89 11.48
N ARG A 230 -14.50 -21.24 10.99
CA ARG A 230 -13.43 -20.26 10.68
C ARG A 230 -13.77 -19.43 9.45
N TRP A 231 -14.43 -20.01 8.44
CA TRP A 231 -14.98 -19.25 7.32
C TRP A 231 -16.06 -18.28 7.77
N GLU A 232 -16.97 -18.72 8.64
CA GLU A 232 -17.99 -17.86 9.24
C GLU A 232 -17.37 -16.72 10.05
N GLU A 233 -16.30 -16.98 10.82
CA GLU A 233 -15.54 -15.94 11.52
C GLU A 233 -14.98 -14.89 10.54
N LEU A 234 -14.37 -15.32 9.42
CA LEU A 234 -13.87 -14.40 8.40
C LEU A 234 -14.99 -13.53 7.81
N PHE A 235 -16.14 -14.13 7.47
CA PHE A 235 -17.29 -13.38 6.95
C PHE A 235 -17.92 -12.45 8.00
N ARG A 236 -17.96 -12.86 9.27
CA ARG A 236 -18.40 -11.99 10.37
C ARG A 236 -17.45 -10.82 10.57
N LEU A 237 -16.14 -11.06 10.47
CA LEU A 237 -15.13 -10.01 10.59
C LEU A 237 -15.29 -8.97 9.48
N ARG A 238 -15.44 -9.42 8.22
CA ARG A 238 -15.70 -8.52 7.10
C ARG A 238 -16.99 -7.72 7.27
N ARG A 239 -18.10 -8.37 7.68
CA ARG A 239 -19.37 -7.68 7.95
C ARG A 239 -19.25 -6.66 9.10
N ARG A 240 -18.47 -6.97 10.14
CA ARG A 240 -18.21 -6.03 11.24
C ARG A 240 -17.46 -4.80 10.75
N GLN A 241 -16.44 -4.97 9.90
CA GLN A 241 -15.74 -3.84 9.27
C GLN A 241 -16.72 -2.97 8.46
N GLU A 242 -17.54 -3.58 7.62
CA GLU A 242 -18.55 -2.87 6.81
C GLU A 242 -19.58 -2.15 7.70
N SER A 243 -20.05 -2.76 8.78
CA SER A 243 -21.01 -2.14 9.71
C SER A 243 -20.49 -0.87 10.38
N VAL A 244 -19.16 -0.70 10.48
CA VAL A 244 -18.54 0.49 11.04
C VAL A 244 -18.27 1.53 9.95
N LEU A 245 -17.78 1.12 8.78
CA LEU A 245 -17.32 2.05 7.74
C LEU A 245 -18.40 2.48 6.75
N VAL A 246 -19.35 1.60 6.39
CA VAL A 246 -20.43 1.94 5.45
C VAL A 246 -21.29 3.12 5.94
N PRO A 247 -21.67 3.23 7.23
CA PRO A 247 -22.37 4.41 7.73
C PRO A 247 -21.59 5.71 7.50
N LEU A 248 -20.27 5.70 7.63
CA LEU A 248 -19.41 6.88 7.38
C LEU A 248 -19.41 7.25 5.89
N ILE A 249 -19.34 6.25 5.01
CA ILE A 249 -19.42 6.45 3.55
C ILE A 249 -20.77 7.04 3.16
N ARG A 250 -21.87 6.50 3.70
CA ARG A 250 -23.23 6.97 3.43
C ARG A 250 -23.46 8.38 3.96
N ALA A 251 -23.04 8.68 5.18
CA ALA A 251 -23.10 10.02 5.76
C ALA A 251 -22.36 11.02 4.87
N ARG A 252 -21.16 10.66 4.40
CA ARG A 252 -20.38 11.50 3.50
C ARG A 252 -21.04 11.69 2.14
N LYS A 253 -21.61 10.64 1.57
CA LYS A 253 -22.38 10.70 0.31
C LYS A 253 -23.56 11.67 0.41
N SER A 254 -24.32 11.61 1.50
CA SER A 254 -25.42 12.56 1.75
C SER A 254 -24.92 14.00 1.90
N ALA A 255 -23.85 14.21 2.68
CA ALA A 255 -23.25 15.53 2.86
C ALA A 255 -22.74 16.15 1.55
N LYS A 256 -22.17 15.33 0.64
CA LYS A 256 -21.75 15.76 -0.70
C LYS A 256 -22.95 16.18 -1.57
N GLN A 257 -24.08 15.50 -1.47
CA GLN A 257 -25.30 15.88 -2.20
C GLN A 257 -25.88 17.20 -1.68
N GLU A 258 -25.87 17.40 -0.37
CA GLU A 258 -26.32 18.66 0.25
C GLU A 258 -25.38 19.84 -0.06
N SER A 259 -24.07 19.63 -0.10
CA SER A 259 -23.11 20.69 -0.45
C SER A 259 -23.19 21.11 -1.92
N LEU A 260 -23.55 20.21 -2.83
CA LEU A 260 -23.86 20.57 -4.22
C LEU A 260 -25.08 21.51 -4.33
N SER A 261 -25.95 21.54 -3.31
CA SER A 261 -27.14 22.42 -3.27
C SER A 261 -26.93 23.73 -2.50
N LYS A 262 -25.84 23.85 -1.73
CA LYS A 262 -25.53 25.03 -0.91
C LYS A 262 -24.05 25.35 -1.07
N ASP A 263 -23.74 26.50 -1.65
CA ASP A 263 -22.37 27.02 -1.81
C ASP A 263 -21.70 27.18 -0.42
N ARG A 264 -21.09 26.10 0.07
CA ARG A 264 -20.36 26.08 1.34
C ARG A 264 -18.87 26.20 1.03
N GLU A 265 -18.27 27.31 1.46
CA GLU A 265 -16.85 27.61 1.25
C GLU A 265 -15.88 26.64 1.96
N GLU A 266 -16.35 25.77 2.86
CA GLU A 266 -15.49 24.89 3.69
C GLU A 266 -15.76 23.38 3.52
N PHE A 267 -16.00 22.91 2.29
CA PHE A 267 -16.04 21.46 2.02
C PHE A 267 -14.64 20.91 1.71
N VAL A 268 -13.99 20.31 2.72
CA VAL A 268 -12.71 19.60 2.51
C VAL A 268 -12.98 18.31 1.73
N VAL A 269 -12.41 18.15 0.54
CA VAL A 269 -12.54 16.94 -0.28
C VAL A 269 -11.97 15.73 0.47
N SER A 270 -12.79 14.70 0.64
CA SER A 270 -12.41 13.41 1.23
C SER A 270 -12.08 12.39 0.15
N TYR A 271 -11.38 11.32 0.51
CA TYR A 271 -11.12 10.22 -0.42
C TYR A 271 -12.43 9.59 -0.92
N VAL A 272 -13.40 9.38 -0.02
CA VAL A 272 -14.74 8.89 -0.39
C VAL A 272 -15.38 9.76 -1.47
N ASP A 273 -15.29 11.10 -1.39
CA ASP A 273 -15.87 11.99 -2.40
C ASP A 273 -15.32 11.70 -3.79
N THR A 274 -14.02 11.40 -3.87
CA THR A 274 -13.33 11.12 -5.13
C THR A 274 -13.61 9.72 -5.66
N LEU A 275 -14.07 8.79 -4.82
CA LEU A 275 -14.41 7.42 -5.20
C LEU A 275 -15.86 7.28 -5.66
N LEU A 276 -16.80 8.06 -5.10
CA LEU A 276 -18.23 7.98 -5.40
C LEU A 276 -18.59 8.24 -6.88
N ASP A 277 -17.75 9.02 -7.58
CA ASP A 277 -17.97 9.40 -8.98
C ASP A 277 -17.11 8.57 -9.95
N LEU A 278 -16.26 7.67 -9.45
CA LEU A 278 -15.43 6.83 -10.32
C LEU A 278 -16.26 5.73 -10.99
N GLU A 279 -15.95 5.52 -12.26
CA GLU A 279 -16.44 4.40 -13.04
C GLU A 279 -15.28 3.48 -13.42
N LEU A 280 -15.43 2.19 -13.15
CA LEU A 280 -14.44 1.17 -13.46
C LEU A 280 -14.36 0.96 -14.98
N PRO A 281 -13.19 1.11 -15.62
CA PRO A 281 -13.11 1.14 -17.09
C PRO A 281 -13.56 -0.17 -17.75
N ASP A 282 -13.22 -1.30 -17.15
CA ASP A 282 -13.47 -2.63 -17.71
C ASP A 282 -14.90 -3.10 -17.41
N GLU A 283 -15.48 -2.68 -16.29
CA GLU A 283 -16.81 -3.14 -15.81
C GLU A 283 -17.94 -2.15 -16.11
N LYS A 284 -17.61 -0.91 -16.49
CA LYS A 284 -18.57 0.16 -16.82
C LYS A 284 -19.64 0.38 -15.74
N ARG A 285 -19.19 0.32 -14.49
CA ARG A 285 -20.01 0.52 -13.30
C ARG A 285 -19.25 1.34 -12.26
N LYS A 286 -19.98 1.91 -11.32
CA LYS A 286 -19.41 2.56 -10.13
C LYS A 286 -18.93 1.54 -9.11
N LEU A 287 -18.08 2.02 -8.20
CA LEU A 287 -17.63 1.26 -7.04
C LEU A 287 -18.80 0.94 -6.10
N GLU A 288 -18.85 -0.30 -5.63
CA GLU A 288 -19.75 -0.72 -4.56
C GLU A 288 -19.25 -0.25 -3.19
N GLU A 289 -20.14 -0.15 -2.21
CA GLU A 289 -19.78 0.28 -0.85
C GLU A 289 -18.69 -0.62 -0.24
N GLY A 290 -18.74 -1.93 -0.48
CA GLY A 290 -17.71 -2.85 -0.03
C GLY A 290 -16.33 -2.56 -0.63
N GLU A 291 -16.27 -2.15 -1.90
CA GLU A 291 -15.04 -1.81 -2.60
C GLU A 291 -14.45 -0.48 -2.07
N ILE A 292 -15.31 0.51 -1.81
CA ILE A 292 -14.94 1.77 -1.16
C ILE A 292 -14.43 1.50 0.27
N VAL A 293 -15.07 0.61 1.02
CA VAL A 293 -14.58 0.15 2.33
C VAL A 293 -13.18 -0.43 2.22
N SER A 294 -12.94 -1.30 1.24
CA SER A 294 -11.61 -1.90 1.04
C SER A 294 -10.57 -0.83 0.70
N LEU A 295 -10.86 0.10 -0.21
CA LEU A 295 -9.96 1.21 -0.56
C LEU A 295 -9.64 2.13 0.64
N CYS A 296 -10.64 2.54 1.42
CA CYS A 296 -10.42 3.38 2.60
C CYS A 296 -9.67 2.63 3.71
N SER A 297 -9.86 1.32 3.80
CA SER A 297 -9.16 0.46 4.78
C SER A 297 -7.68 0.29 4.43
N GLU A 298 -7.31 0.30 3.15
CA GLU A 298 -5.90 0.28 2.74
C GLU A 298 -5.14 1.50 3.26
N GLU A 299 -5.75 2.68 3.17
CA GLU A 299 -5.14 3.92 3.62
C GLU A 299 -5.07 3.98 5.16
N ALA A 300 -6.18 3.68 5.84
CA ALA A 300 -6.30 3.81 7.30
C ALA A 300 -5.59 2.69 8.08
N GLY A 301 -5.53 1.47 7.53
CA GLY A 301 -4.99 0.29 8.21
C GLY A 301 -3.47 0.32 8.43
N VAL A 302 -2.76 1.25 7.81
CA VAL A 302 -1.29 1.38 7.88
C VAL A 302 -0.81 1.81 9.27
N TYR A 303 -1.62 2.58 9.99
CA TYR A 303 -1.27 3.14 11.30
C TYR A 303 -2.06 2.54 12.47
N SER A 304 -2.99 1.62 12.20
CA SER A 304 -3.89 1.04 13.21
C SER A 304 -3.29 -0.15 13.97
N GLY A 305 -1.96 -0.28 14.09
CA GLY A 305 -1.40 -1.39 14.86
C GLY A 305 0.07 -1.29 15.27
N ASP A 306 0.46 -2.24 16.11
CA ASP A 306 1.76 -2.38 16.73
C ASP A 306 2.89 -2.69 15.72
N GLU A 307 4.13 -2.76 16.19
CA GLU A 307 5.33 -2.98 15.37
C GLU A 307 5.27 -4.23 14.46
N GLU A 308 4.51 -5.25 14.86
CA GLU A 308 4.26 -6.46 14.06
C GLU A 308 3.25 -6.22 12.94
N SER A 309 2.26 -5.34 13.15
CA SER A 309 1.32 -4.87 12.13
C SER A 309 2.02 -3.99 11.07
N ILE A 310 2.98 -3.15 11.51
CA ILE A 310 3.82 -2.32 10.64
C ILE A 310 4.75 -3.17 9.77
N ARG A 311 5.20 -4.34 10.26
CA ARG A 311 6.07 -5.25 9.50
C ARG A 311 5.28 -6.16 8.55
N SER A 312 3.95 -6.13 8.56
CA SER A 312 3.16 -6.85 7.57
C SER A 312 3.50 -6.37 6.14
N PRO A 313 3.44 -7.24 5.12
CA PRO A 313 3.78 -6.85 3.74
C PRO A 313 2.81 -5.78 3.21
N PHE A 314 1.58 -5.75 3.72
CA PHE A 314 0.56 -4.74 3.41
C PHE A 314 1.01 -3.32 3.84
N SER A 315 1.56 -3.20 5.05
CA SER A 315 2.08 -1.93 5.59
C SER A 315 3.40 -1.50 4.93
N CYS A 316 4.23 -2.44 4.47
CA CYS A 316 5.48 -2.13 3.77
C CYS A 316 5.26 -1.55 2.36
N GLU A 317 4.36 -2.14 1.55
CA GLU A 317 4.05 -1.66 0.19
C GLU A 317 3.45 -0.24 0.19
N PHE A 318 2.66 0.08 1.21
CA PHE A 318 2.14 1.42 1.41
C PHE A 318 3.23 2.41 1.85
N ARG A 319 4.05 2.08 2.85
CA ARG A 319 5.12 2.97 3.33
C ARG A 319 6.12 3.34 2.23
N ASP A 320 6.39 2.42 1.30
CA ASP A 320 7.28 2.66 0.16
C ASP A 320 6.62 3.47 -0.96
N SER A 321 5.29 3.45 -1.07
CA SER A 321 4.53 4.32 -1.99
C SER A 321 4.43 5.77 -1.50
N PHE A 322 4.73 6.05 -0.22
CA PHE A 322 4.54 7.36 0.43
C PHE A 322 5.78 7.85 1.19
N PRO A 323 6.87 8.19 0.48
CA PRO A 323 8.11 8.65 1.11
C PRO A 323 7.99 9.99 1.87
N GLN A 324 6.96 10.79 1.57
CA GLN A 324 6.70 12.11 2.19
C GLN A 324 6.13 12.02 3.61
N LEU A 325 5.63 10.84 4.02
CA LEU A 325 5.06 10.60 5.36
C LEU A 325 6.08 9.95 6.31
N LYS A 326 7.36 9.93 5.93
CA LYS A 326 8.43 9.42 6.79
C LYS A 326 8.54 10.30 8.03
N LEU A 327 8.49 9.66 9.21
CA LEU A 327 8.71 10.23 10.56
C LEU A 327 9.89 11.21 10.65
N LYS A 328 10.88 11.09 9.76
CA LYS A 328 12.04 11.98 9.67
C LYS A 328 11.67 13.44 9.38
N GLU A 329 10.56 13.71 8.68
CA GLU A 329 10.09 15.08 8.39
C GLU A 329 9.29 15.69 9.57
N ILE A 330 8.69 14.87 10.45
CA ILE A 330 7.97 15.37 11.63
C ILE A 330 8.95 15.96 12.66
N GLY A 331 10.18 15.43 12.74
CA GLY A 331 11.27 16.05 13.52
C GLY A 331 11.80 17.37 12.94
N GLU A 332 11.58 17.64 11.65
CA GLU A 332 11.93 18.93 11.03
C GLU A 332 10.84 19.99 11.23
N LEU A 333 9.60 19.60 11.58
CA LEU A 333 8.52 20.53 11.92
C LEU A 333 8.71 21.24 13.27
N SER A 334 9.51 20.69 14.19
CA SER A 334 9.90 21.38 15.44
C SER A 334 11.19 22.19 15.31
N SER A 335 11.99 21.96 14.26
CA SER A 335 13.07 22.86 13.87
C SER A 335 12.53 23.86 12.86
N GLY A 336 11.71 24.78 13.36
CA GLY A 336 11.45 26.02 12.63
C GLY A 336 12.79 26.61 12.22
N LYS A 337 13.10 26.60 10.93
CA LYS A 337 14.21 27.36 10.36
C LYS A 337 13.92 28.81 10.73
N VAL A 338 14.55 29.27 11.80
CA VAL A 338 14.58 30.68 12.19
C VAL A 338 15.18 31.38 10.98
N HIS A 339 14.31 31.98 10.18
CA HIS A 339 14.76 32.89 9.15
C HIS A 339 15.39 34.04 9.92
N GLY A 340 16.72 34.02 10.02
CA GLY A 340 17.48 35.18 10.45
C GLY A 340 16.93 36.37 9.67
N SER A 341 16.47 37.37 10.42
CA SER A 341 15.77 38.52 9.85
C SER A 341 16.59 39.09 8.69
N LEU A 342 15.99 39.05 7.50
CA LEU A 342 16.51 39.68 6.28
C LEU A 342 16.69 41.21 6.41
N ALA A 343 16.34 41.78 7.57
CA ALA A 343 16.52 43.18 7.92
C ALA A 343 17.98 43.57 8.24
N ARG A 344 18.92 42.64 8.46
CA ARG A 344 20.36 42.99 8.66
C ARG A 344 21.22 42.97 7.39
N ALA A 345 20.73 42.42 6.28
CA ALA A 345 21.47 42.35 5.02
C ALA A 345 21.30 43.59 4.11
N GLY A 346 20.57 44.62 4.57
CA GLY A 346 20.34 45.86 3.83
C GLY A 346 21.49 46.87 3.87
N LYS A 347 22.53 46.66 4.70
CA LYS A 347 23.53 47.70 5.02
C LYS A 347 24.90 47.52 4.36
N VAL A 348 25.05 46.61 3.40
CA VAL A 348 26.33 46.37 2.68
C VAL A 348 26.16 46.36 1.15
N ARG A 349 25.20 47.11 0.62
CA ARG A 349 25.00 47.26 -0.84
C ARG A 349 25.59 48.54 -1.44
N GLY A 350 26.25 49.37 -0.63
CA GLY A 350 26.80 50.67 -1.06
C GLY A 350 28.27 50.66 -1.50
N GLN A 351 29.01 49.54 -1.38
CA GLN A 351 30.47 49.53 -1.58
C GLN A 351 31.00 48.52 -2.62
N THR A 352 30.18 48.05 -3.56
CA THR A 352 30.70 47.24 -4.68
C THR A 352 30.44 47.92 -6.03
N PRO A 353 31.45 48.05 -6.90
CA PRO A 353 31.28 48.66 -8.22
C PRO A 353 30.28 47.83 -9.04
N LYS A 354 29.32 48.51 -9.69
CA LYS A 354 28.30 47.86 -10.54
C LYS A 354 28.97 47.23 -11.76
N VAL A 355 29.14 45.91 -11.72
CA VAL A 355 29.55 45.11 -12.89
C VAL A 355 28.31 44.84 -13.75
N ALA A 356 28.40 45.13 -15.06
CA ALA A 356 27.33 44.84 -16.01
C ALA A 356 27.02 43.33 -16.08
N LYS A 357 25.73 42.98 -16.22
CA LYS A 357 25.30 41.58 -16.33
C LYS A 357 25.90 40.94 -17.59
N GLN A 358 26.79 39.96 -17.42
CA GLN A 358 27.16 39.05 -18.49
C GLN A 358 26.15 37.90 -18.59
N ASP A 359 25.49 37.78 -19.74
CA ASP A 359 24.62 36.66 -20.07
C ASP A 359 25.44 35.41 -20.40
N LYS A 360 25.88 34.71 -19.36
CA LYS A 360 26.44 33.36 -19.51
C LYS A 360 25.31 32.34 -19.46
N LYS A 361 25.14 31.54 -20.52
CA LYS A 361 24.20 30.41 -20.57
C LYS A 361 24.44 29.49 -19.37
N LYS A 362 23.51 29.46 -18.43
CA LYS A 362 23.60 28.61 -17.23
C LYS A 362 23.17 27.20 -17.59
N LYS A 363 24.01 26.20 -17.28
CA LYS A 363 23.62 24.79 -17.39
C LYS A 363 22.48 24.52 -16.39
N PRO A 364 21.34 23.98 -16.83
CA PRO A 364 20.23 23.69 -15.92
C PRO A 364 20.65 22.63 -14.90
N ARG A 365 20.41 22.92 -13.62
CA ARG A 365 20.63 22.01 -12.48
C ARG A 365 19.35 21.85 -11.68
N GLY A 366 19.27 20.82 -10.84
CA GLY A 366 18.13 20.57 -9.95
C GLY A 366 16.81 20.35 -10.72
N ARG A 367 15.74 21.04 -10.31
CA ARG A 367 14.40 20.89 -10.92
C ARG A 367 14.38 21.17 -12.42
N ALA A 368 15.10 22.20 -12.87
CA ALA A 368 15.14 22.55 -14.30
C ALA A 368 15.78 21.42 -15.13
N HIS A 369 16.80 20.75 -14.59
CA HIS A 369 17.42 19.59 -15.24
C HIS A 369 16.47 18.38 -15.29
N LYS A 370 15.79 18.08 -14.18
CA LYS A 370 14.80 16.99 -14.12
C LYS A 370 13.64 17.21 -15.08
N ARG A 371 13.14 18.44 -15.19
CA ARG A 371 12.05 18.80 -16.12
C ARG A 371 12.48 18.68 -17.58
N MET A 372 13.72 19.07 -17.89
CA MET A 372 14.31 18.87 -19.22
C MET A 372 14.45 17.38 -19.57
N GLN A 373 14.92 16.55 -18.64
CA GLN A 373 15.01 15.09 -18.84
C GLN A 373 13.62 14.46 -19.04
N TYR A 374 12.62 14.86 -18.26
CA TYR A 374 11.25 14.38 -18.41
C TYR A 374 10.67 14.74 -19.79
N ASN A 375 10.77 16.01 -20.20
CA ASN A 375 10.24 16.44 -21.49
C ASN A 375 10.92 15.72 -22.67
N ARG A 376 12.25 15.55 -22.61
CA ARG A 376 13.01 14.84 -23.65
C ARG A 376 12.65 13.35 -23.74
N ARG A 377 12.26 12.72 -22.64
CA ARG A 377 11.94 11.28 -22.58
C ARG A 377 10.47 10.96 -22.87
N PHE A 378 9.56 11.86 -22.51
CA PHE A 378 8.13 11.55 -22.47
C PHE A 378 7.26 12.50 -23.31
N VAL A 379 7.73 13.72 -23.60
CA VAL A 379 6.92 14.74 -24.29
C VAL A 379 7.31 14.88 -25.75
N THR A 380 8.60 14.81 -26.08
CA THR A 380 9.09 14.96 -27.48
C THR A 380 9.33 13.60 -28.15
N ALA A 381 8.30 12.74 -28.20
CA ALA A 381 8.27 11.67 -29.19
C ALA A 381 7.91 12.30 -30.54
N VAL A 382 8.92 12.78 -31.28
CA VAL A 382 8.71 13.35 -32.61
C VAL A 382 8.17 12.27 -33.54
N VAL A 383 7.00 12.57 -34.09
CA VAL A 383 6.40 11.92 -35.27
C VAL A 383 7.33 12.22 -36.45
N GLY A 384 8.15 11.25 -36.84
CA GLY A 384 9.03 11.35 -38.00
C GLY A 384 9.37 9.97 -38.54
N PHE A 385 9.42 9.83 -39.87
CA PHE A 385 9.71 8.58 -40.55
C PHE A 385 11.17 8.15 -40.34
N GLY A 386 11.38 7.12 -39.53
CA GLY A 386 12.68 6.49 -39.27
C GLY A 386 12.60 5.44 -38.16
N LYS A 387 13.39 4.36 -38.26
CA LYS A 387 13.37 3.24 -37.29
C LYS A 387 13.65 3.73 -35.87
N LYS A 388 12.74 3.37 -34.94
CA LYS A 388 12.84 3.65 -33.51
C LYS A 388 14.15 3.09 -32.94
N ARG A 389 15.04 3.97 -32.47
CA ARG A 389 16.21 3.56 -31.69
C ARG A 389 15.82 3.40 -30.22
N GLY A 390 16.04 2.20 -29.68
CA GLY A 390 15.76 1.89 -28.28
C GLY A 390 16.81 2.50 -27.34
N PRO A 391 16.50 2.65 -26.05
CA PRO A 391 17.35 3.33 -25.06
C PRO A 391 18.69 2.63 -24.74
N ASN A 392 18.99 1.47 -25.35
CA ASN A 392 20.22 0.69 -25.16
C ASN A 392 21.04 0.49 -26.45
N SER A 393 20.87 1.32 -27.50
CA SER A 393 21.78 1.26 -28.66
C SER A 393 23.16 1.78 -28.26
N SER A 394 24.01 0.88 -27.80
CA SER A 394 25.43 1.12 -27.55
C SER A 394 26.16 0.67 -28.81
N GLU A 395 26.67 1.61 -29.62
CA GLU A 395 27.73 1.30 -30.58
C GLU A 395 28.86 2.30 -30.41
N LYS A 396 30.07 1.74 -30.60
CA LYS A 396 31.37 2.41 -30.57
C LYS A 396 31.46 3.52 -31.61
#